data_AF-A0A098YBH1-F1
#
_entry.id   AF-A0A098YBH1-F1
#
_cell.length_a   1.000
_cell.length_b   1.000
_cell.length_c   1.000
_cell.angle_alpha   90.00
_cell.angle_beta   90.00
_cell.angle_gamma   90.00
#
_symmetry.space_group_name_H-M   'P 1'
#
loop_
_entity.id
_entity.type
_entity.pdbx_description
1 polymer ?
#
loop_
_entity_poly.entity_id
_entity_poly.type
_entity_poly.pdbx_seq_one_letter_code
_entity_poly.pdbx_strand_id
1 'polypeptide(L)'
;MHLSEALASGTEGVLSSGGDDVVVVVPHEGWRVGFRLAARGRRAVEVSFLPPDPLPGLDQLRTLPLGRLLTQARRLAAAPPPSPFTSITELNLSGWKNEGRGPQGRPLRDWAWLAWEYVARKEAGEANPAREISERFGHGSPKVWSNRIARARELGMWEDDHGTPCITGRADRLLGSAANDPTDDELREMERRSSPRLPPGFRVKPQGSG
;
A
#
# COMPACT_ATOMS: atom_id res chain seq x y z
N MET A 1 19.38 14.23 10.13
CA MET A 1 19.52 13.33 11.29
C MET A 1 20.91 12.70 11.26
N HIS A 2 21.65 12.73 12.37
CA HIS A 2 22.97 12.09 12.46
C HIS A 2 22.82 10.58 12.70
N LEU A 3 23.70 9.76 12.10
CA LEU A 3 23.62 8.29 12.17
C LEU A 3 23.77 7.77 13.61
N SER A 4 24.57 8.45 14.42
CA SER A 4 24.75 8.18 15.86
C SER A 4 23.48 8.41 16.67
N GLU A 5 22.71 9.47 16.38
CA GLU A 5 21.43 9.77 17.03
C GLU A 5 20.37 8.72 16.70
N ALA A 6 20.35 8.28 15.44
CA ALA A 6 19.49 7.21 14.94
C ALA A 6 19.72 5.87 15.66
N LEU A 7 20.98 5.53 15.95
CA LEU A 7 21.31 4.32 16.69
C LEU A 7 20.88 4.41 18.16
N ALA A 8 21.06 5.59 18.77
CA ALA A 8 20.72 5.84 20.17
C ALA A 8 19.20 5.88 20.43
N SER A 9 18.39 6.30 19.43
CA SER A 9 16.92 6.34 19.56
C SER A 9 16.29 4.96 19.65
N GLY A 10 17.02 3.92 19.26
CA GLY A 10 16.56 2.53 19.23
C GLY A 10 15.43 2.26 18.25
N THR A 11 15.19 3.18 17.32
CA THR A 11 14.24 3.04 16.23
C THR A 11 14.90 2.27 15.09
N GLU A 12 14.22 1.24 14.57
CA GLU A 12 14.74 0.39 13.49
C GLU A 12 14.08 0.75 12.16
N GLY A 13 14.76 0.48 11.04
CA GLY A 13 14.25 0.80 9.70
C GLY A 13 14.78 2.12 9.15
N VAL A 14 14.01 2.76 8.25
CA VAL A 14 14.37 4.02 7.60
C VAL A 14 14.01 5.20 8.50
N LEU A 15 15.01 5.96 8.95
CA LEU A 15 14.83 6.97 10.00
C LEU A 15 14.83 8.41 9.47
N SER A 16 15.36 8.61 8.26
CA SER A 16 15.30 9.90 7.57
C SER A 16 15.39 9.69 6.07
N SER A 17 14.46 10.30 5.32
CA SER A 17 14.40 10.33 3.86
C SER A 17 14.34 11.78 3.33
N GLY A 18 15.03 12.71 4.00
CA GLY A 18 15.08 14.12 3.61
C GLY A 18 16.46 14.52 3.10
N GLY A 19 16.56 14.85 1.82
CA GLY A 19 17.81 15.27 1.15
C GLY A 19 18.42 14.19 0.24
N ASP A 20 19.72 14.33 -0.06
CA ASP A 20 20.49 13.42 -0.93
C ASP A 20 20.92 12.11 -0.25
N ASP A 21 20.52 11.85 1.00
CA ASP A 21 20.91 10.67 1.78
C ASP A 21 19.74 10.04 2.55
N VAL A 22 19.84 8.73 2.79
CA VAL A 22 18.89 7.90 3.55
C VAL A 22 19.63 7.21 4.69
N VAL A 23 19.08 7.28 5.91
CA VAL A 23 19.63 6.61 7.09
C VAL A 23 18.81 5.38 7.44
N VAL A 24 19.46 4.22 7.55
CA VAL A 24 18.82 2.94 7.85
C VAL A 24 19.51 2.26 9.01
N VAL A 25 18.74 1.76 9.98
CA VAL A 25 19.24 0.93 11.08
C VAL A 25 18.73 -0.49 10.91
N VAL A 26 19.64 -1.46 10.89
CA VAL A 26 19.35 -2.89 10.75
C VAL A 26 19.76 -3.62 12.03
N PRO A 27 18.82 -4.28 12.74
CA PRO A 27 19.15 -5.11 13.89
C PRO A 27 19.76 -6.45 13.45
N HIS A 28 20.74 -6.95 14.19
CA HIS A 28 21.33 -8.27 13.97
C HIS A 28 21.97 -8.84 15.23
N GLU A 29 21.44 -9.94 15.76
CA GLU A 29 22.04 -10.66 16.91
C GLU A 29 22.38 -9.75 18.11
N GLY A 30 21.46 -8.83 18.42
CA GLY A 30 21.63 -7.84 19.49
C GLY A 30 22.43 -6.58 19.09
N TRP A 31 23.13 -6.59 17.96
CA TRP A 31 23.73 -5.39 17.37
C TRP A 31 22.71 -4.54 16.64
N ARG A 32 22.91 -3.22 16.66
CA ARG A 32 22.27 -2.31 15.70
C ARG A 32 23.31 -1.75 14.76
N VAL A 33 23.12 -1.96 13.47
CA VAL A 33 24.05 -1.51 12.43
C VAL A 33 23.38 -0.42 11.60
N GLY A 34 23.93 0.78 11.68
CA GLY A 34 23.45 1.96 10.96
C GLY A 34 24.19 2.14 9.65
N PHE A 35 23.46 2.45 8.59
CA PHE A 35 23.98 2.79 7.27
C PHE A 35 23.45 4.16 6.83
N ARG A 36 24.34 5.02 6.34
CA ARG A 36 23.95 6.20 5.54
C ARG A 36 24.18 5.87 4.07
N LEU A 37 23.12 5.94 3.27
CA LEU A 37 23.10 5.60 1.84
C LEU A 37 22.79 6.85 1.02
N ALA A 38 23.43 7.04 -0.13
CA ALA A 38 23.07 8.15 -1.02
C ALA A 38 21.72 7.90 -1.72
N ALA A 39 20.81 8.87 -1.71
CA ALA A 39 19.46 8.81 -2.28
C ALA A 39 19.45 8.52 -3.80
N ARG A 40 20.49 8.94 -4.52
CA ARG A 40 20.66 8.70 -5.97
C ARG A 40 21.69 7.63 -6.33
N GLY A 41 22.27 6.94 -5.37
CA GLY A 41 23.43 6.09 -5.63
C GLY A 41 23.51 4.88 -4.71
N ARG A 42 23.79 3.72 -5.30
CA ARG A 42 23.99 2.40 -4.67
C ARG A 42 25.13 2.35 -3.63
N ARG A 43 25.67 3.46 -3.12
CA ARG A 43 26.84 3.54 -2.26
C ARG A 43 26.45 3.84 -0.80
N ALA A 44 27.03 3.09 0.13
CA ALA A 44 27.02 3.47 1.54
C ALA A 44 28.12 4.51 1.76
N VAL A 45 27.75 5.63 2.37
CA VAL A 45 28.63 6.76 2.69
C VAL A 45 29.20 6.59 4.10
N GLU A 46 28.45 5.94 4.99
CA GLU A 46 28.83 5.77 6.39
C GLU A 46 28.24 4.46 6.95
N VAL A 47 29.00 3.79 7.82
CA VAL A 47 28.53 2.65 8.61
C VAL A 47 28.88 2.90 10.08
N SER A 48 27.91 2.72 10.97
CA SER A 48 28.09 2.84 12.42
C SER A 48 27.47 1.66 13.14
N PHE A 49 27.97 1.36 14.33
CA PHE A 49 27.58 0.17 15.09
C PHE A 49 27.21 0.57 16.51
N LEU A 50 26.13 -0.02 17.03
CA LEU A 50 25.80 -0.01 18.44
C LEU A 50 25.81 -1.46 18.93
N PRO A 51 26.73 -1.83 19.85
CA PRO A 51 26.81 -3.18 20.36
C PRO A 51 25.62 -3.56 21.25
N PRO A 52 25.32 -4.87 21.37
CA PRO A 52 24.44 -5.39 22.42
C PRO A 52 25.01 -5.12 23.81
N ASP A 53 24.13 -5.11 24.79
CA ASP A 53 24.47 -5.20 26.21
C ASP A 53 24.26 -6.65 26.68
N PRO A 54 25.28 -7.36 27.22
CA PRO A 54 26.65 -6.89 27.52
C PRO A 54 27.56 -6.70 26.30
N LEU A 55 28.50 -5.75 26.45
CA LEU A 55 29.48 -5.38 25.43
C LEU A 55 30.26 -6.60 24.91
N PRO A 56 30.14 -6.93 23.62
CA PRO A 56 30.86 -8.04 23.03
C PRO A 56 32.33 -7.68 22.74
N GLY A 57 33.18 -8.71 22.63
CA GLY A 57 34.57 -8.54 22.21
C GLY A 57 34.69 -8.06 20.75
N LEU A 58 35.78 -7.33 20.45
CA LEU A 58 36.09 -6.80 19.11
C LEU A 58 36.04 -7.84 17.98
N ASP A 59 36.30 -9.11 18.29
CA ASP A 59 36.24 -10.19 17.30
C ASP A 59 34.82 -10.45 16.77
N GLN A 60 33.79 -10.20 17.58
CA GLN A 60 32.40 -10.34 17.14
C GLN A 60 31.98 -9.24 16.16
N LEU A 61 32.62 -8.06 16.22
CA LEU A 61 32.40 -7.01 15.23
C LEU A 61 32.91 -7.44 13.84
N ARG A 62 34.01 -8.18 13.80
CA ARG A 62 34.63 -8.67 12.56
C ARG A 62 33.83 -9.79 11.90
N THR A 63 33.03 -10.53 12.67
CA THR A 63 32.17 -11.61 12.16
C THR A 63 30.83 -11.11 11.64
N LEU A 64 30.49 -9.82 11.81
CA LEU A 64 29.22 -9.29 11.32
C LEU A 64 29.12 -9.45 9.79
N PRO A 65 27.98 -9.95 9.26
CA PRO A 65 27.79 -10.17 7.83
C PRO A 65 27.46 -8.85 7.11
N LEU A 66 28.39 -7.88 7.11
CA LEU A 66 28.18 -6.51 6.63
C LEU A 66 27.61 -6.45 5.21
N GLY A 67 28.01 -7.36 4.32
CA GLY A 67 27.47 -7.44 2.96
C GLY A 67 25.97 -7.76 2.92
N ARG A 68 25.52 -8.68 3.78
CA ARG A 68 24.10 -9.05 3.93
C ARG A 68 23.31 -7.90 4.57
N LEU A 69 23.86 -7.29 5.62
CA LEU A 69 23.24 -6.18 6.33
C LEU A 69 23.10 -4.94 5.44
N LEU A 70 24.13 -4.64 4.63
CA LEU A 70 24.07 -3.56 3.63
C LEU A 70 23.03 -3.84 2.54
N THR A 71 22.92 -5.10 2.09
CA THR A 71 21.89 -5.49 1.11
C THR A 71 20.48 -5.31 1.68
N GLN A 72 20.28 -5.68 2.95
CA GLN A 72 19.03 -5.45 3.66
C GLN A 72 18.75 -3.96 3.85
N ALA A 73 19.75 -3.16 4.24
CA ALA A 73 19.61 -1.71 4.37
C ALA A 73 19.23 -1.04 3.04
N ARG A 74 19.85 -1.45 1.92
CA ARG A 74 19.47 -0.98 0.58
C ARG A 74 18.04 -1.37 0.22
N ARG A 75 17.61 -2.59 0.56
CA ARG A 75 16.23 -3.02 0.33
C ARG A 75 15.24 -2.18 1.13
N LEU A 76 15.55 -1.87 2.39
CA LEU A 76 14.73 -1.00 3.24
C LEU A 76 14.69 0.45 2.73
N ALA A 77 15.81 0.98 2.26
CA ALA A 77 15.87 2.32 1.67
C ALA A 77 15.17 2.42 0.30
N ALA A 78 15.18 1.34 -0.49
CA ALA A 78 14.48 1.27 -1.78
C ALA A 78 13.00 0.92 -1.62
N ALA A 79 12.59 0.39 -0.48
CA ALA A 79 11.18 0.24 -0.15
C ALA A 79 10.58 1.64 0.02
N PRO A 80 9.43 1.94 -0.62
CA PRO A 80 8.73 3.19 -0.35
C PRO A 80 8.53 3.31 1.17
N PRO A 81 8.76 4.49 1.78
CA PRO A 81 8.61 4.63 3.22
C PRO A 81 7.21 4.15 3.62
N PRO A 82 7.05 3.42 4.74
CA PRO A 82 5.72 3.22 5.31
C PRO A 82 5.16 4.60 5.59
N SER A 83 4.24 5.04 4.74
CA SER A 83 3.63 6.35 4.84
C SER A 83 2.98 6.49 6.23
N PRO A 84 3.21 7.57 7.00
CA PRO A 84 2.45 7.86 8.22
C PRO A 84 0.97 8.09 7.92
N PHE A 85 0.62 8.26 6.65
CA PHE A 85 -0.73 8.18 6.15
C PHE A 85 -1.01 6.74 5.73
N THR A 86 -1.98 6.11 6.41
CA THR A 86 -2.76 4.94 5.99
C THR A 86 -2.67 4.77 4.47
N SER A 87 -2.11 3.66 3.98
CA SER A 87 -1.88 3.50 2.53
C SER A 87 -3.16 3.83 1.75
N ILE A 88 -3.08 4.34 0.52
CA ILE A 88 -4.30 4.65 -0.25
C ILE A 88 -5.25 3.44 -0.28
N THR A 89 -4.69 2.23 -0.33
CA THR A 89 -5.42 0.98 -0.14
C THR A 89 -6.08 0.88 1.23
N GLU A 90 -5.35 1.12 2.32
CA GLU A 90 -5.92 1.12 3.66
C GLU A 90 -7.00 2.22 3.86
N LEU A 91 -6.85 3.41 3.25
CA LEU A 91 -7.86 4.48 3.30
C LEU A 91 -9.13 4.05 2.56
N ASN A 92 -8.99 3.51 1.35
CA ASN A 92 -10.12 3.01 0.57
C ASN A 92 -10.79 1.81 1.24
N LEU A 93 -10.01 0.90 1.82
CA LEU A 93 -10.52 -0.27 2.54
C LEU A 93 -11.12 0.10 3.91
N SER A 94 -10.67 1.19 4.55
CA SER A 94 -11.29 1.72 5.77
C SER A 94 -12.68 2.33 5.52
N GLY A 95 -12.96 2.80 4.29
CA GLY A 95 -14.31 3.19 3.85
C GLY A 95 -15.34 2.06 3.86
N TRP A 96 -14.90 0.82 4.09
CA TRP A 96 -15.78 -0.34 4.28
C TRP A 96 -16.40 -0.40 5.67
N LYS A 97 -15.95 0.46 6.60
CA LYS A 97 -16.38 0.56 8.01
C LYS A 97 -17.76 1.20 8.21
N ASN A 98 -18.09 2.23 7.43
CA ASN A 98 -19.10 3.21 7.85
C ASN A 98 -20.42 3.18 7.06
N GLU A 99 -20.52 2.42 5.99
CA GLU A 99 -21.72 2.46 5.16
C GLU A 99 -22.56 1.19 5.35
N GLY A 100 -23.75 1.36 5.93
CA GLY A 100 -24.86 0.42 5.79
C GLY A 100 -25.35 0.24 4.34
N ARG A 101 -24.64 0.81 3.36
CA ARG A 101 -24.73 0.41 1.96
C ARG A 101 -24.14 -0.98 1.83
N GLY A 102 -25.01 -1.95 1.62
CA GLY A 102 -24.60 -3.28 1.18
C GLY A 102 -23.71 -3.21 -0.08
N PRO A 103 -23.15 -4.35 -0.51
CA PRO A 103 -22.23 -4.44 -1.65
C PRO A 103 -22.74 -3.84 -2.99
N GLN A 104 -24.01 -3.44 -3.07
CA GLN A 104 -24.65 -2.90 -4.26
C GLN A 104 -24.38 -1.41 -4.53
N GLY A 105 -23.89 -0.65 -3.55
CA GLY A 105 -23.73 0.82 -3.67
C GLY A 105 -22.29 1.34 -3.79
N ARG A 106 -21.28 0.45 -3.86
CA ARG A 106 -19.87 0.85 -3.86
C ARG A 106 -19.34 1.16 -5.26
N PRO A 107 -18.52 2.22 -5.42
CA PRO A 107 -17.90 2.52 -6.71
C PRO A 107 -16.98 1.39 -7.15
N LEU A 108 -16.89 1.18 -8.46
CA LEU A 108 -16.04 0.12 -9.05
C LEU A 108 -14.56 0.25 -8.65
N ARG A 109 -14.11 1.47 -8.33
CA ARG A 109 -12.76 1.76 -7.83
C ARG A 109 -12.44 1.06 -6.50
N ASP A 110 -13.41 0.98 -5.58
CA ASP A 110 -13.21 0.30 -4.30
C ASP A 110 -13.03 -1.21 -4.50
N TRP A 111 -13.78 -1.77 -5.46
CA TRP A 111 -13.64 -3.18 -5.84
C TRP A 111 -12.30 -3.45 -6.51
N ALA A 112 -11.78 -2.51 -7.30
CA ALA A 112 -10.45 -2.59 -7.89
C ALA A 112 -9.35 -2.54 -6.82
N TRP A 113 -9.47 -1.68 -5.80
CA TRP A 113 -8.53 -1.64 -4.68
C TRP A 113 -8.52 -2.91 -3.85
N LEU A 114 -9.69 -3.50 -3.59
CA LEU A 114 -9.78 -4.80 -2.92
C LEU A 114 -9.13 -5.92 -3.75
N ALA A 115 -9.35 -5.92 -5.06
CA ALA A 115 -8.73 -6.87 -5.97
C ALA A 115 -7.19 -6.77 -5.95
N TRP A 116 -6.66 -5.54 -5.98
CA TRP A 116 -5.23 -5.26 -5.90
C TRP A 116 -4.60 -5.77 -4.60
N GLU A 117 -5.21 -5.48 -3.45
CA GLU A 117 -4.72 -5.96 -2.14
C GLU A 117 -4.74 -7.50 -2.07
N TYR A 118 -5.77 -8.14 -2.61
CA TYR A 118 -5.85 -9.59 -2.68
C TYR A 118 -4.73 -10.21 -3.52
N VAL A 119 -4.50 -9.68 -4.73
CA VAL A 119 -3.43 -10.15 -5.64
C VAL A 119 -2.06 -9.96 -4.99
N ALA A 120 -1.77 -8.78 -4.45
CA ALA A 120 -0.49 -8.47 -3.81
C ALA A 120 -0.17 -9.43 -2.64
N ARG A 121 -1.18 -9.81 -1.86
CA ARG A 121 -1.02 -10.78 -0.76
C ARG A 121 -0.80 -12.20 -1.24
N LYS A 122 -1.47 -12.60 -2.33
CA LYS A 122 -1.22 -13.90 -2.96
C LYS A 122 0.19 -13.97 -3.55
N GLU A 123 0.67 -12.91 -4.18
CA GLU A 123 2.06 -12.80 -4.64
C GLU A 123 3.07 -12.85 -3.48
N ALA A 124 2.73 -12.28 -2.32
CA ALA A 124 3.52 -12.37 -1.10
C ALA A 124 3.51 -13.78 -0.45
N GLY A 125 2.77 -14.74 -1.01
CA GLY A 125 2.69 -16.11 -0.51
C GLY A 125 1.72 -16.32 0.65
N GLU A 126 0.80 -15.38 0.90
CA GLU A 126 -0.18 -15.53 1.97
C GLU A 126 -1.20 -16.64 1.66
N ALA A 127 -1.27 -17.62 2.56
CA ALA A 127 -2.20 -18.74 2.42
C ALA A 127 -3.67 -18.28 2.47
N ASN A 128 -3.99 -17.32 3.35
CA ASN A 128 -5.35 -16.82 3.56
C ASN A 128 -5.46 -15.28 3.54
N PRO A 129 -5.41 -14.65 2.36
CA PRO A 129 -5.49 -13.20 2.25
C PRO A 129 -6.77 -12.60 2.82
N ALA A 130 -7.91 -13.31 2.74
CA ALA A 130 -9.18 -12.82 3.29
C ALA A 130 -9.14 -12.70 4.82
N ARG A 131 -8.45 -13.62 5.50
CA ARG A 131 -8.22 -13.53 6.94
C ARG A 131 -7.27 -12.38 7.28
N GLU A 132 -6.17 -12.24 6.55
CA GLU A 132 -5.20 -11.20 6.82
C GLU A 132 -5.77 -9.78 6.55
N ILE A 133 -6.58 -9.62 5.51
CA ILE A 133 -7.35 -8.39 5.24
C ILE A 133 -8.36 -8.15 6.38
N SER A 134 -9.04 -9.20 6.86
CA SER A 134 -9.97 -9.12 7.98
C SER A 134 -9.30 -8.66 9.28
N GLU A 135 -8.15 -9.25 9.61
CA GLU A 135 -7.39 -8.94 10.83
C GLU A 135 -6.78 -7.53 10.76
N ARG A 136 -6.23 -7.15 9.60
CA ARG A 136 -5.60 -5.83 9.41
C ARG A 136 -6.60 -4.68 9.39
N PHE A 137 -7.76 -4.88 8.77
CA PHE A 137 -8.74 -3.80 8.60
C PHE A 137 -9.91 -3.88 9.58
N GLY A 138 -10.08 -4.97 10.34
CA GLY A 138 -11.04 -5.06 11.45
C GLY A 138 -12.53 -4.89 11.05
N HIS A 139 -12.89 -5.07 9.78
CA HIS A 139 -14.21 -4.68 9.23
C HIS A 139 -14.99 -5.83 8.58
N GLY A 140 -15.15 -6.92 9.33
CA GLY A 140 -15.94 -8.11 8.97
C GLY A 140 -15.17 -9.41 9.18
N SER A 141 -15.87 -10.53 9.31
CA SER A 141 -15.21 -11.84 9.43
C SER A 141 -14.47 -12.22 8.15
N PRO A 142 -13.51 -13.16 8.20
CA PRO A 142 -12.82 -13.64 7.00
C PRO A 142 -13.79 -14.10 5.89
N LYS A 143 -14.93 -14.69 6.28
CA LYS A 143 -16.00 -15.09 5.35
C LYS A 143 -16.61 -13.91 4.59
N VAL A 144 -16.81 -12.78 5.25
CA VAL A 144 -17.32 -11.55 4.60
C VAL A 144 -16.32 -11.05 3.57
N TRP A 145 -15.03 -11.05 3.91
CA TRP A 145 -13.97 -10.65 2.98
C TRP A 145 -13.81 -11.60 1.81
N SER A 146 -13.92 -12.92 2.02
CA SER A 146 -13.96 -13.89 0.92
C SER A 146 -15.09 -13.61 -0.06
N ASN A 147 -16.30 -13.29 0.42
CA ASN A 147 -17.43 -12.94 -0.45
C ASN A 147 -17.17 -11.64 -1.23
N ARG A 148 -16.52 -10.66 -0.62
CA ARG A 148 -16.15 -9.40 -1.30
C ARG A 148 -15.09 -9.62 -2.37
N ILE A 149 -14.09 -10.46 -2.10
CA ILE A 149 -13.05 -10.82 -3.08
C ILE A 149 -13.67 -11.59 -4.25
N ALA A 150 -14.58 -12.53 -3.98
CA ALA A 150 -15.33 -13.24 -5.02
C ALA A 150 -16.15 -12.27 -5.87
N ARG A 151 -16.83 -11.30 -5.24
CA ARG A 151 -17.57 -10.27 -5.97
C ARG A 151 -16.66 -9.37 -6.81
N ALA A 152 -15.46 -9.02 -6.33
CA ALA A 152 -14.49 -8.26 -7.12
C ALA A 152 -14.08 -9.03 -8.39
N ARG A 153 -13.96 -10.36 -8.30
CA ARG A 153 -13.73 -11.24 -9.46
C ARG A 153 -14.90 -11.21 -10.44
N GLU A 154 -16.13 -11.35 -9.96
CA GLU A 154 -17.35 -11.27 -10.80
C GLU A 154 -17.48 -9.92 -11.53
N LEU A 155 -16.97 -8.84 -10.94
CA LEU A 155 -16.94 -7.52 -11.55
C LEU A 155 -15.78 -7.35 -12.57
N GLY A 156 -14.93 -8.37 -12.71
CA GLY A 156 -13.79 -8.38 -13.61
C GLY A 156 -12.63 -7.51 -13.13
N MET A 157 -12.41 -7.41 -11.81
CA MET A 157 -11.31 -6.62 -11.24
C MET A 157 -10.00 -7.40 -11.13
N TRP A 158 -10.08 -8.71 -11.00
CA TRP A 158 -8.93 -9.61 -11.05
C TRP A 158 -9.38 -10.93 -11.68
N GLU A 159 -8.41 -11.69 -12.17
CA GLU A 159 -8.60 -13.01 -12.76
C GLU A 159 -7.47 -13.95 -12.37
N ASP A 160 -7.64 -15.24 -12.65
CA ASP A 160 -6.57 -16.23 -12.49
C ASP A 160 -5.91 -16.42 -13.86
N ASP A 161 -4.64 -16.03 -13.99
CA ASP A 161 -3.79 -16.35 -15.12
C ASP A 161 -2.91 -17.56 -14.76
N HIS A 162 -3.24 -18.73 -15.34
CA HIS A 162 -2.54 -19.99 -15.06
C HIS A 162 -2.41 -20.36 -13.57
N GLY A 163 -3.42 -20.01 -12.76
CA GLY A 163 -3.42 -20.26 -11.31
C GLY A 163 -2.68 -19.20 -10.49
N THR A 164 -2.19 -18.15 -11.14
CA THR A 164 -1.64 -16.95 -10.49
C THR A 164 -2.68 -15.84 -10.60
N PRO A 165 -3.18 -15.30 -9.48
CA PRO A 165 -4.14 -14.21 -9.53
C PRO A 165 -3.45 -12.94 -10.04
N CYS A 166 -4.08 -12.23 -10.97
CA CYS A 166 -3.57 -11.00 -11.57
C CYS A 166 -4.69 -9.94 -11.72
N ILE A 167 -4.29 -8.67 -11.79
CA ILE A 167 -5.22 -7.55 -11.99
C ILE A 167 -5.57 -7.43 -13.47
N THR A 168 -6.85 -7.19 -13.77
CA THR A 168 -7.28 -7.01 -15.16
C THR A 168 -6.95 -5.61 -15.66
N GLY A 169 -6.84 -5.43 -16.98
CA GLY A 169 -6.71 -4.11 -17.60
C GLY A 169 -7.89 -3.16 -17.32
N ARG A 170 -9.03 -3.67 -16.82
CA ARG A 170 -10.15 -2.85 -16.32
C ARG A 170 -9.84 -2.28 -14.94
N ALA A 171 -9.39 -3.13 -14.01
CA ALA A 171 -8.99 -2.68 -12.69
C ALA A 171 -7.76 -1.77 -12.76
N ASP A 172 -6.77 -2.08 -13.59
CA ASP A 172 -5.62 -1.19 -13.81
C ASP A 172 -6.02 0.21 -14.27
N ARG A 173 -7.06 0.35 -15.10
CA ARG A 173 -7.58 1.67 -15.49
C ARG A 173 -8.30 2.39 -14.36
N LEU A 174 -8.96 1.67 -13.46
CA LEU A 174 -9.62 2.25 -12.27
C LEU A 174 -8.61 2.62 -11.17
N LEU A 175 -7.49 1.90 -11.12
CA LEU A 175 -6.38 2.11 -10.19
C LEU A 175 -5.35 3.12 -10.73
N GLY A 176 -5.25 3.25 -12.05
CA GLY A 176 -4.16 3.93 -12.74
C GLY A 176 -4.22 5.46 -12.75
N SER A 177 -3.02 6.03 -12.73
CA SER A 177 -2.63 7.30 -13.37
C SER A 177 -3.06 8.64 -12.74
N ALA A 178 -2.16 9.23 -11.95
CA ALA A 178 -2.02 10.69 -11.83
C ALA A 178 -1.56 11.38 -13.14
N ALA A 179 -1.46 10.65 -14.25
CA ALA A 179 -1.08 11.18 -15.57
C ALA A 179 -2.22 11.17 -16.60
N ASN A 180 -3.43 10.71 -16.23
CA ASN A 180 -4.65 10.83 -17.04
C ASN A 180 -5.85 11.14 -16.14
N ASP A 181 -5.70 12.10 -15.23
CA ASP A 181 -6.90 12.73 -14.68
C ASP A 181 -7.62 13.40 -15.87
N PRO A 182 -8.87 13.01 -16.19
CA PRO A 182 -9.66 13.77 -17.13
C PRO A 182 -9.74 15.20 -16.58
N THR A 183 -9.38 16.17 -17.40
CA THR A 183 -9.50 17.58 -17.03
C THR A 183 -10.94 17.86 -16.61
N ASP A 184 -11.17 18.89 -15.77
CA ASP A 184 -12.53 19.29 -15.37
C ASP A 184 -13.48 19.48 -16.57
N ASP A 185 -12.92 19.83 -17.73
CA ASP A 185 -13.67 19.96 -18.99
C ASP A 185 -14.08 18.59 -19.58
N GLU A 186 -13.22 17.57 -19.48
CA GLU A 186 -13.55 16.21 -19.90
C GLU A 186 -14.56 15.54 -18.97
N LEU A 187 -14.47 15.80 -17.66
CA LEU A 187 -15.47 15.36 -16.68
C LEU A 187 -16.85 15.99 -16.96
N ARG A 188 -16.90 17.29 -17.27
CA ARG A 188 -18.14 17.98 -17.67
C ARG A 188 -18.69 17.48 -19.00
N GLU A 189 -17.83 17.18 -19.97
CA GLU A 189 -18.22 16.61 -21.27
C GLU A 189 -18.83 15.21 -21.11
N MET A 190 -18.27 14.39 -20.22
CA MET A 190 -18.79 13.06 -19.91
C MET A 190 -20.12 13.10 -19.16
N GLU A 191 -20.30 14.05 -18.23
CA GLU A 191 -21.59 14.29 -17.56
C GLU A 191 -22.68 14.77 -18.53
N ARG A 192 -22.33 15.61 -19.50
CA ARG A 192 -23.26 16.04 -20.57
C ARG A 192 -23.70 14.89 -21.48
N ARG A 193 -22.81 13.94 -21.75
CA ARG A 193 -23.10 12.76 -22.58
C ARG A 193 -23.89 11.69 -21.84
N SER A 194 -23.70 11.60 -20.53
CA SER A 194 -24.36 10.60 -19.67
C SER A 194 -25.70 11.08 -19.12
N SER A 195 -26.01 12.38 -19.24
CA SER A 195 -27.32 12.91 -18.93
C SER A 195 -28.34 12.52 -20.01
N PRO A 196 -29.39 11.73 -19.68
CA PRO A 196 -30.42 11.40 -20.65
C PRO A 196 -31.11 12.69 -21.08
N ARG A 197 -31.03 13.01 -22.39
CA ARG A 197 -31.87 14.08 -22.96
C ARG A 197 -33.32 13.62 -22.84
N LEU A 198 -34.02 14.15 -21.84
CA LEU A 198 -35.47 13.99 -21.77
C LEU A 198 -36.04 14.54 -23.10
N PRO A 199 -36.89 13.77 -23.80
CA PRO A 199 -37.48 14.25 -25.03
C PRO A 199 -38.27 15.56 -24.76
N PRO A 200 -38.26 16.51 -25.70
CA PRO A 200 -39.00 17.75 -25.55
C PRO A 200 -40.48 17.44 -25.33
N GLY A 201 -41.01 17.82 -24.16
CA GLY A 201 -42.41 17.57 -23.75
C GLY A 201 -42.59 16.80 -22.44
N PHE A 202 -41.52 16.29 -21.82
CA PHE A 202 -41.63 15.57 -20.54
C PHE A 202 -41.89 16.53 -19.36
N ARG A 203 -43.16 16.83 -19.07
CA ARG A 203 -43.58 17.53 -17.84
C ARG A 203 -43.76 16.52 -16.70
N VAL A 204 -42.86 16.56 -15.72
CA VAL A 204 -43.05 15.88 -14.43
C VAL A 204 -44.19 16.61 -13.70
N LYS A 205 -45.34 15.95 -13.53
CA LYS A 205 -46.41 16.48 -12.66
C LYS A 205 -45.94 16.38 -11.20
N PRO A 206 -46.03 17.45 -10.40
CA PRO A 206 -45.77 17.36 -8.98
C PRO A 206 -46.81 16.41 -8.36
N GLN A 207 -46.35 15.35 -7.71
CA GLN A 207 -47.22 14.55 -6.85
C GLN A 207 -47.60 15.42 -5.64
N GLY A 208 -48.88 15.74 -5.57
CA GLY A 208 -49.46 16.50 -4.47
C GLY A 208 -49.39 15.71 -3.16
N SER A 209 -49.06 16.43 -2.09
CA SER A 209 -49.35 16.03 -0.73
C SER A 209 -50.86 16.06 -0.52
N GLY A 210 -51.44 14.93 -0.16
CA GLY A 210 -52.76 14.75 0.41
C GLY A 210 -52.64 13.77 1.56
#